data_AF-A0A7V4FJB5-F1
#
_entry.id   AF-A0A7V4FJB5-F1
#
_cell.length_a   1.000
_cell.length_b   1.000
_cell.length_c   1.000
_cell.angle_alpha   90.00
_cell.angle_beta   90.00
_cell.angle_gamma   90.00
#
_symmetry.space_group_name_H-M   'P 1'
#
loop_
_entity.id
_entity.type
_entity.pdbx_description
1 polymer ?
#
loop_
_entity_poly.entity_id
_entity_poly.type
_entity_poly.pdbx_seq_one_letter_code
_entity_poly.pdbx_strand_id
1 'polypeptide(L)'
;METAEHETIKETICKKLREWFGASLSEYPSSGHELDVFAVTPDGISIGVEIIWTPTENNFLRCLNLIQQSDARVKIVIANPKIISNPKYLREFAKVAIAQRKKGVLIHGELVDGRKILEDPKFVETEVKSITYDLVQKVSYEHVEKAVEVSLPEIPKPDEVKEYLIPNLFPVVSYPSKIFSAPTSVRTEPEVFRVLGNEVSAYPFILKNKRIYTFHDLRDTSSPFRPIISVEDITEENVAEWLKDGQKRNDLIRLLNLALRIYCMKRNMYYDKKHKRYFCLLREDGKDYTFTWRVRGKRVIAKKHHDRRGNLLYCMHYAASLRFMFLNNQLFSKIEPTITFTSDGRQPLHSNRIMSLLSKRLPKQFNDTYLKLVMFWAKYLSRLDVILSIPAGEQTVEIRTVPIEIPISVGIAKEDSRNDV
;
A
#
# COMPACT_ATOMS: atom_id res chain seq x y z
N MET A 1 24.07 -10.26 -3.75
CA MET A 1 23.72 -11.67 -3.98
C MET A 1 23.98 -12.36 -2.66
N GLU A 2 22.99 -13.07 -2.12
CA GLU A 2 23.13 -13.84 -0.88
C GLU A 2 24.20 -14.91 -1.11
N THR A 3 25.15 -15.07 -0.18
CA THR A 3 26.18 -16.12 -0.29
C THR A 3 25.71 -17.37 0.45
N ALA A 4 26.24 -18.54 0.10
CA ALA A 4 25.87 -19.80 0.74
C ALA A 4 26.09 -19.79 2.26
N GLU A 5 27.11 -19.06 2.73
CA GLU A 5 27.39 -18.92 4.16
C GLU A 5 26.35 -18.05 4.87
N HIS A 6 25.87 -16.99 4.21
CA HIS A 6 24.81 -16.14 4.76
C HIS A 6 23.50 -16.93 4.91
N GLU A 7 23.13 -17.69 3.89
CA GLU A 7 21.96 -18.59 3.91
C GLU A 7 22.09 -19.67 5.00
N THR A 8 23.26 -20.28 5.13
CA THR A 8 23.53 -21.29 6.18
C THR A 8 23.39 -20.73 7.59
N ILE A 9 23.91 -19.51 7.85
CA ILE A 9 23.74 -18.84 9.16
C ILE A 9 22.26 -18.57 9.41
N LYS A 10 21.55 -18.05 8.40
CA LYS A 10 20.12 -17.73 8.48
C LYS A 10 19.29 -18.96 8.84
N GLU A 11 19.48 -20.08 8.14
CA GLU A 11 18.79 -21.34 8.43
C GLU A 11 19.09 -21.86 9.84
N THR A 12 20.36 -21.81 10.24
CA THR A 12 20.82 -22.26 11.57
C THR A 12 20.13 -21.47 12.68
N ILE A 13 20.12 -20.13 12.57
CA ILE A 13 19.50 -19.25 13.57
C ILE A 13 17.97 -19.40 13.57
N CYS A 14 17.33 -19.49 12.41
CA CYS A 14 15.89 -19.76 12.30
C CYS A 14 15.49 -21.04 13.03
N LYS A 15 16.23 -22.13 12.81
CA LYS A 15 15.99 -23.41 13.47
C LYS A 15 16.17 -23.30 14.99
N LYS A 16 17.24 -22.64 15.43
CA LYS A 16 17.58 -22.52 16.86
C LYS A 16 16.62 -21.63 17.64
N LEU A 17 16.15 -20.52 17.06
CA LEU A 17 15.14 -19.68 17.71
C LEU A 17 13.80 -20.42 17.91
N ARG A 18 13.41 -21.29 16.96
CA ARG A 18 12.26 -22.20 17.13
C ARG A 18 12.48 -23.19 18.26
N GLU A 19 13.66 -23.82 18.31
CA GLU A 19 14.01 -24.81 19.33
C GLU A 19 14.08 -24.20 20.75
N TRP A 20 14.67 -23.02 20.90
CA TRP A 20 14.91 -22.40 22.20
C TRP A 20 13.67 -21.72 22.78
N PHE A 21 12.86 -21.06 21.95
CA PHE A 21 11.78 -20.20 22.43
C PHE A 21 10.40 -20.62 21.94
N GLY A 22 10.27 -21.71 21.16
CA GLY A 22 9.00 -22.05 20.51
C GLY A 22 8.51 -20.96 19.55
N ALA A 23 9.43 -20.13 19.05
CA ALA A 23 9.08 -18.91 18.33
C ALA A 23 8.45 -19.21 16.97
N SER A 24 7.38 -18.50 16.64
CA SER A 24 6.82 -18.52 15.28
C SER A 24 7.71 -17.69 14.35
N LEU A 25 8.02 -18.22 13.16
CA LEU A 25 8.63 -17.41 12.09
C LEU A 25 7.51 -16.70 11.35
N SER A 26 7.59 -15.39 11.28
CA SER A 26 6.69 -14.56 10.48
C SER A 26 7.50 -13.84 9.42
N GLU A 27 7.08 -13.90 8.15
CA GLU A 27 7.44 -12.84 7.20
C GLU A 27 6.88 -11.53 7.75
N TYR A 28 7.76 -10.60 8.12
CA TYR A 28 7.34 -9.38 8.80
C TYR A 28 7.37 -8.19 7.84
N PRO A 29 6.22 -7.64 7.42
CA PRO A 29 6.16 -6.49 6.54
C PRO A 29 6.09 -5.19 7.35
N SER A 30 7.14 -4.83 8.09
CA SER A 30 7.23 -3.45 8.62
C SER A 30 8.01 -2.55 7.68
N SER A 31 7.36 -1.47 7.25
CA SER A 31 8.00 -0.35 6.55
C SER A 31 8.79 -0.69 5.27
N GLY A 32 8.54 -1.83 4.63
CA GLY A 32 9.20 -2.24 3.39
C GLY A 32 10.63 -2.75 3.55
N HIS A 33 11.01 -3.22 4.74
CA HIS A 33 12.34 -3.73 5.06
C HIS A 33 12.25 -5.12 5.72
N GLU A 34 13.04 -6.06 5.21
CA GLU A 34 13.09 -7.45 5.68
C GLU A 34 14.41 -7.65 6.42
N LEU A 35 14.35 -8.01 7.70
CA LEU A 35 15.51 -8.51 8.43
C LEU A 35 15.83 -9.92 7.96
N ASP A 36 17.09 -10.33 8.06
CA ASP A 36 17.50 -11.68 7.65
C ASP A 36 16.77 -12.79 8.43
N VAL A 37 16.54 -12.60 9.74
CA VAL A 37 15.68 -13.47 10.57
C VAL A 37 14.79 -12.63 11.47
N PHE A 38 13.51 -12.98 11.51
CA PHE A 38 12.54 -12.41 12.45
C PHE A 38 11.69 -13.51 13.09
N ALA A 39 11.58 -13.49 14.42
CA ALA A 39 10.85 -14.48 15.18
C ALA A 39 10.06 -13.82 16.33
N VAL A 40 8.93 -14.42 16.70
CA VAL A 40 8.10 -13.96 17.83
C VAL A 40 7.90 -15.10 18.82
N THR A 41 8.29 -14.90 20.09
CA THR A 41 8.10 -15.89 21.17
C THR A 41 6.60 -16.02 21.55
N PRO A 42 6.18 -17.11 22.23
CA PRO A 42 4.81 -17.26 22.73
C PRO A 42 4.33 -16.10 23.62
N ASP A 43 5.26 -15.47 24.35
CA ASP A 43 4.98 -14.29 25.19
C ASP A 43 4.94 -12.97 24.40
N GLY A 44 4.95 -13.03 23.06
CA GLY A 44 4.85 -11.87 22.19
C GLY A 44 6.12 -11.04 22.03
N ILE A 45 7.30 -11.58 22.40
CA ILE A 45 8.57 -10.86 22.30
C ILE A 45 9.12 -11.03 20.88
N SER A 46 9.32 -9.91 20.16
CA SER A 46 9.91 -9.90 18.83
C SER A 46 11.44 -9.91 18.86
N ILE A 47 12.04 -10.85 18.16
CA ILE A 47 13.49 -11.06 18.02
C ILE A 47 13.87 -10.84 16.55
N GLY A 48 14.74 -9.87 16.30
CA GLY A 48 15.29 -9.57 14.99
C GLY A 48 16.78 -9.87 14.91
N VAL A 49 17.21 -10.60 13.88
CA VAL A 49 18.62 -10.87 13.61
C VAL A 49 18.98 -10.39 12.21
N GLU A 50 20.04 -9.59 12.12
CA GLU A 50 20.60 -9.10 10.86
C GLU A 50 21.98 -9.73 10.64
N ILE A 51 22.24 -10.27 9.44
CA ILE A 51 23.47 -10.96 9.08
C ILE A 51 24.25 -10.14 8.05
N ILE A 52 25.29 -9.44 8.50
CA ILE A 52 26.15 -8.62 7.65
C ILE A 52 27.31 -9.47 7.13
N TRP A 53 27.09 -10.20 6.03
CA TRP A 53 28.12 -11.10 5.50
C TRP A 53 29.07 -10.44 4.49
N THR A 54 28.58 -9.57 3.61
CA THR A 54 29.42 -8.90 2.61
C THR A 54 30.17 -7.73 3.24
N PRO A 55 31.53 -7.72 3.28
CA PRO A 55 32.33 -6.77 4.05
C PRO A 55 32.59 -5.46 3.28
N THR A 56 31.56 -4.89 2.64
CA THR A 56 31.66 -3.58 1.98
C THR A 56 31.00 -2.50 2.83
N GLU A 57 31.53 -1.29 2.79
CA GLU A 57 31.00 -0.16 3.59
C GLU A 57 29.55 0.13 3.26
N ASN A 58 29.18 0.08 1.98
CA ASN A 58 27.79 0.30 1.55
C ASN A 58 26.85 -0.79 2.09
N ASN A 59 27.28 -2.06 2.08
CA ASN A 59 26.47 -3.15 2.63
C ASN A 59 26.31 -3.02 4.15
N PHE A 60 27.41 -2.74 4.85
CA PHE A 60 27.42 -2.55 6.29
C PHE A 60 26.48 -1.41 6.73
N LEU A 61 26.59 -0.23 6.11
CA LEU A 61 25.72 0.91 6.43
C LEU A 61 24.25 0.65 6.08
N ARG A 62 23.98 -0.09 4.99
CA ARG A 62 22.62 -0.51 4.64
C ARG A 62 22.02 -1.40 5.73
N CYS A 63 22.72 -2.44 6.18
CA CYS A 63 22.26 -3.33 7.24
C CYS A 63 22.07 -2.59 8.57
N LEU A 64 22.96 -1.66 8.92
CA LEU A 64 22.76 -0.80 10.10
C LEU A 64 21.51 0.07 10.02
N ASN A 65 21.11 0.50 8.82
CA ASN A 65 19.85 1.22 8.63
C ASN A 65 18.64 0.30 8.83
N LEU A 66 18.69 -0.94 8.32
CA LEU A 66 17.65 -1.95 8.54
C LEU A 66 17.44 -2.24 10.04
N ILE A 67 18.53 -2.46 10.77
CA ILE A 67 18.50 -2.63 12.24
C ILE A 67 17.86 -1.43 12.94
N GLN A 68 18.15 -0.20 12.48
CA GLN A 68 17.62 1.00 13.12
C GLN A 68 16.11 1.22 12.91
N GLN A 69 15.59 0.73 11.79
CA GLN A 69 14.19 0.88 11.39
C GLN A 69 13.31 -0.30 11.82
N SER A 70 13.92 -1.45 12.14
CA SER A 70 13.22 -2.59 12.72
C SER A 70 12.55 -2.22 14.05
N ASP A 71 11.34 -2.72 14.25
CA ASP A 71 10.54 -2.67 15.47
C ASP A 71 10.72 -3.90 16.38
N ALA A 72 11.68 -4.79 16.06
CA ALA A 72 12.07 -5.89 16.93
C ALA A 72 12.53 -5.37 18.30
N ARG A 73 12.01 -5.96 19.38
CA ARG A 73 12.35 -5.55 20.75
C ARG A 73 13.72 -6.08 21.19
N VAL A 74 14.07 -7.27 20.72
CA VAL A 74 15.41 -7.87 20.85
C VAL A 74 16.11 -7.83 19.50
N LYS A 75 17.34 -7.32 19.45
CA LYS A 75 18.14 -7.22 18.22
C LYS A 75 19.52 -7.83 18.37
N ILE A 76 19.89 -8.68 17.41
CA ILE A 76 21.20 -9.32 17.32
C ILE A 76 21.78 -9.03 15.94
N VAL A 77 23.09 -8.76 15.88
CA VAL A 77 23.78 -8.53 14.62
C VAL A 77 24.91 -9.53 14.50
N ILE A 78 24.86 -10.35 13.45
CA ILE A 78 25.87 -11.32 13.10
C ILE A 78 26.70 -10.72 11.98
N ALA A 79 28.02 -10.77 12.06
CA ALA A 79 28.89 -10.16 11.06
C ALA A 79 30.01 -11.08 10.61
N ASN A 80 30.47 -10.85 9.38
CA ASN A 80 31.67 -11.47 8.84
C ASN A 80 32.92 -11.06 9.67
N PRO A 81 33.90 -11.94 9.92
CA PRO A 81 35.12 -11.60 10.64
C PRO A 81 35.88 -10.38 10.11
N LYS A 82 35.83 -10.12 8.79
CA LYS A 82 36.42 -8.93 8.16
C LYS A 82 35.75 -7.62 8.59
N ILE A 83 34.50 -7.69 9.03
CA ILE A 83 33.76 -6.55 9.58
C ILE A 83 34.13 -6.37 11.05
N ILE A 84 34.19 -7.47 11.80
CA ILE A 84 34.52 -7.48 13.23
C ILE A 84 35.95 -6.98 13.47
N SER A 85 36.89 -7.33 12.58
CA SER A 85 38.28 -6.87 12.68
C SER A 85 38.49 -5.40 12.28
N ASN A 86 37.47 -4.69 11.82
CA ASN A 86 37.58 -3.31 11.35
C ASN A 86 37.10 -2.30 12.42
N PRO A 87 38.00 -1.50 13.03
CA PRO A 87 37.64 -0.55 14.08
C PRO A 87 36.62 0.52 13.65
N LYS A 88 36.58 0.86 12.36
CA LYS A 88 35.60 1.82 11.81
C LYS A 88 34.18 1.25 11.93
N TYR A 89 33.98 0.00 11.55
CA TYR A 89 32.67 -0.65 11.60
C TYR A 89 32.23 -0.90 13.03
N LEU A 90 33.13 -1.32 13.92
CA LEU A 90 32.84 -1.46 15.35
C LEU A 90 32.37 -0.13 15.95
N ARG A 91 33.02 0.98 15.61
CA ARG A 91 32.64 2.32 16.10
C ARG A 91 31.26 2.74 15.60
N GLU A 92 30.95 2.51 14.32
CA GLU A 92 29.64 2.83 13.77
C GLU A 92 28.52 1.95 14.34
N PHE A 93 28.79 0.65 14.53
CA PHE A 93 27.85 -0.25 15.19
C PHE A 93 27.60 0.18 16.65
N ALA A 94 28.64 0.54 17.40
CA ALA A 94 28.50 1.00 18.79
C ALA A 94 27.59 2.23 18.90
N LYS A 95 27.71 3.20 17.97
CA LYS A 95 26.81 4.36 17.91
C LYS A 95 25.35 3.94 17.71
N VAL A 96 25.11 2.99 16.79
CA VAL A 96 23.78 2.45 16.53
C VAL A 96 23.24 1.71 17.76
N ALA A 97 24.06 0.85 18.38
CA ALA A 97 23.67 0.11 19.58
C ALA A 97 23.28 1.04 20.73
N ILE A 98 24.06 2.10 20.97
CA ILE A 98 23.74 3.13 21.97
C ILE A 98 22.42 3.84 21.61
N ALA A 99 22.24 4.24 20.36
CA ALA A 99 21.03 4.93 19.92
C ALA A 99 19.77 4.05 20.05
N GLN A 100 19.88 2.75 19.80
CA GLN A 100 18.78 1.79 19.96
C GLN A 100 18.46 1.55 21.45
N ARG A 101 19.48 1.40 22.31
CA ARG A 101 19.27 1.28 23.76
C ARG A 101 18.57 2.50 24.36
N LYS A 102 18.92 3.71 23.89
CA LYS A 102 18.22 4.94 24.31
C LYS A 102 16.73 4.94 23.94
N LYS A 103 16.32 4.15 22.95
CA LYS A 103 14.90 3.96 22.56
C LYS A 103 14.22 2.81 23.31
N GLY A 104 14.87 2.20 24.30
CA GLY A 104 14.35 1.05 25.04
C GLY A 104 14.43 -0.27 24.27
N VAL A 105 15.21 -0.34 23.19
CA VAL A 105 15.44 -1.58 22.43
C VAL A 105 16.63 -2.34 23.00
N LEU A 106 16.47 -3.64 23.22
CA LEU A 106 17.54 -4.51 23.71
C LEU A 106 18.36 -5.06 22.54
N ILE A 107 19.48 -4.40 22.26
CA ILE A 107 20.45 -4.82 21.25
C ILE A 107 21.73 -5.35 21.90
N HIS A 108 22.21 -6.50 21.40
CA HIS A 108 23.52 -7.02 21.80
C HIS A 108 24.62 -5.99 21.46
N GLY A 109 25.53 -5.76 22.40
CA GLY A 109 26.49 -4.64 22.32
C GLY A 109 27.64 -4.83 21.35
N GLU A 110 27.84 -6.07 20.94
CA GLU A 110 28.93 -6.48 20.08
C GLU A 110 28.39 -7.16 18.83
N LEU A 111 29.21 -7.25 17.80
CA LEU A 111 28.89 -8.02 16.60
C LEU A 111 29.19 -9.49 16.88
N VAL A 112 28.20 -10.36 16.69
CA VAL A 112 28.38 -11.81 16.84
C VAL A 112 29.17 -12.33 15.65
N ASP A 113 30.20 -13.15 15.92
CA ASP A 113 31.04 -13.73 14.90
C ASP A 113 30.31 -14.82 14.10
N GLY A 114 29.89 -14.49 12.88
CA GLY A 114 29.17 -15.42 12.02
C GLY A 114 30.03 -16.59 11.53
N ARG A 115 31.37 -16.47 11.56
CA ARG A 115 32.24 -17.61 11.21
C ARG A 115 32.17 -18.70 12.29
N LYS A 116 32.12 -18.31 13.56
CA LYS A 116 31.97 -19.28 14.67
C LYS A 116 30.62 -20.01 14.62
N ILE A 117 29.57 -19.35 14.11
CA ILE A 117 28.25 -19.99 13.91
C ILE A 117 28.33 -21.09 12.83
N LEU A 118 29.15 -20.90 11.80
CA LEU A 118 29.34 -21.89 10.73
C LEU A 118 30.26 -23.05 11.15
N GLU A 119 31.30 -22.74 11.93
CA GLU A 119 32.39 -23.69 12.22
C GLU A 119 32.21 -24.44 13.56
N ASP A 120 31.50 -23.86 14.53
CA ASP A 120 31.35 -24.43 15.88
C ASP A 120 29.88 -24.48 16.34
N PRO A 121 29.22 -25.65 16.22
CA PRO A 121 27.87 -25.84 16.74
C PRO A 121 27.72 -25.58 18.24
N LYS A 122 28.79 -25.75 19.04
CA LYS A 122 28.75 -25.47 20.48
C LYS A 122 28.63 -23.98 20.75
N PHE A 123 29.31 -23.14 19.97
CA PHE A 123 29.20 -21.68 20.07
C PHE A 123 27.76 -21.19 19.94
N VAL A 124 26.96 -21.84 19.08
CA VAL A 124 25.54 -21.50 18.92
C VAL A 124 24.75 -21.87 20.19
N GLU A 125 24.95 -23.06 20.74
CA GLU A 125 24.24 -23.54 21.94
C GLU A 125 24.74 -22.92 23.26
N THR A 126 25.92 -22.32 23.28
CA THR A 126 26.46 -21.63 24.47
C THR A 126 26.32 -20.13 24.35
N GLU A 127 27.05 -19.49 23.44
CA GLU A 127 27.20 -18.04 23.38
C GLU A 127 25.97 -17.37 22.75
N VAL A 128 25.57 -17.82 21.55
CA VAL A 128 24.42 -17.22 20.85
C VAL A 128 23.13 -17.43 21.64
N LYS A 129 22.97 -18.63 22.20
CA LYS A 129 21.87 -18.95 23.10
C LYS A 129 21.87 -18.06 24.34
N SER A 130 22.99 -17.97 25.05
CA SER A 130 23.12 -17.13 26.24
C SER A 130 22.78 -15.68 25.95
N ILE A 131 23.37 -15.09 24.90
CA ILE A 131 23.08 -13.71 24.45
C ILE A 131 21.57 -13.53 24.21
N THR A 132 20.94 -14.47 23.51
CA THR A 132 19.53 -14.35 23.15
C THR A 132 18.65 -14.50 24.39
N TYR A 133 18.93 -15.47 25.26
CA TYR A 133 18.20 -15.67 26.52
C TYR A 133 18.36 -14.47 27.45
N ASP A 134 19.55 -13.92 27.61
CA ASP A 134 19.80 -12.75 28.46
C ASP A 134 18.99 -11.53 27.99
N LEU A 135 18.91 -11.31 26.68
CA LEU A 135 18.14 -10.21 26.12
C LEU A 135 16.63 -10.45 26.27
N VAL A 136 16.15 -11.66 25.99
CA VAL A 136 14.73 -12.02 26.15
C VAL A 136 14.31 -11.98 27.62
N GLN A 137 15.12 -12.54 28.53
CA GLN A 137 14.89 -12.51 29.99
C GLN A 137 14.81 -11.08 30.50
N LYS A 138 15.66 -10.16 30.02
CA LYS A 138 15.56 -8.74 30.39
C LYS A 138 14.25 -8.10 29.92
N VAL A 139 13.73 -8.48 28.75
CA VAL A 139 12.38 -8.05 28.32
C VAL A 139 11.30 -8.61 29.26
N SER A 140 11.42 -9.87 29.66
CA SER A 140 10.48 -10.51 30.58
C SER A 140 10.56 -9.93 31.99
N TYR A 141 11.76 -9.61 32.50
CA TYR A 141 11.97 -8.96 33.80
C TYR A 141 11.47 -7.51 33.78
N GLU A 142 11.65 -6.76 32.69
CA GLU A 142 10.99 -5.46 32.50
C GLU A 142 9.46 -5.57 32.50
N HIS A 143 8.90 -6.72 32.10
CA HIS A 143 7.46 -7.01 32.19
C HIS A 143 7.01 -7.33 33.63
N VAL A 144 7.88 -7.95 34.44
CA VAL A 144 7.59 -8.39 35.82
C VAL A 144 7.87 -7.30 36.87
N GLU A 145 8.96 -6.53 36.77
CA GLU A 145 9.24 -5.39 37.68
C GLU A 145 8.34 -4.17 37.40
N LYS A 146 7.69 -4.11 36.23
CA LYS A 146 6.57 -3.18 35.97
C LYS A 146 5.21 -3.72 36.45
N ALA A 147 5.19 -4.83 37.17
CA ALA A 147 4.07 -5.24 38.01
C ALA A 147 4.22 -4.70 39.44
N VAL A 148 4.67 -3.45 39.59
CA VAL A 148 4.00 -2.59 40.58
C VAL A 148 2.53 -2.58 40.18
N GLU A 149 1.61 -2.49 41.14
CA GLU A 149 0.21 -2.15 40.88
C GLU A 149 0.14 -0.72 40.30
N VAL A 150 0.76 -0.50 39.15
CA VAL A 150 0.42 0.54 38.22
C VAL A 150 -0.94 0.09 37.77
N SER A 151 -1.98 0.67 38.36
CA SER A 151 -3.22 0.83 37.62
C SER A 151 -2.77 1.29 36.25
N LEU A 152 -2.95 0.46 35.21
CA LEU A 152 -2.74 0.90 33.85
C LEU A 152 -3.34 2.31 33.82
N PRO A 153 -2.57 3.38 33.50
CA PRO A 153 -3.21 4.67 33.31
C PRO A 153 -4.36 4.35 32.39
N GLU A 154 -5.58 4.62 32.87
CA GLU A 154 -6.80 4.13 32.24
C GLU A 154 -6.56 4.31 30.75
N ILE A 155 -6.55 3.22 29.96
CA ILE A 155 -6.33 3.32 28.51
C ILE A 155 -7.27 4.45 28.13
N PRO A 156 -6.79 5.62 27.67
CA PRO A 156 -7.62 6.81 27.61
C PRO A 156 -8.81 6.37 26.80
N LYS A 157 -9.93 6.20 27.50
CA LYS A 157 -11.13 5.71 26.86
C LYS A 157 -11.45 6.86 25.94
N PRO A 158 -11.62 6.60 24.63
CA PRO A 158 -12.05 7.66 23.75
C PRO A 158 -13.28 8.27 24.40
N ASP A 159 -13.29 9.59 24.53
CA ASP A 159 -14.37 10.26 25.21
C ASP A 159 -15.69 9.82 24.58
N GLU A 160 -16.73 9.60 25.38
CA GLU A 160 -18.06 9.23 24.89
C GLU A 160 -18.73 10.45 24.23
N VAL A 161 -18.11 10.93 23.16
CA VAL A 161 -18.55 12.06 22.35
C VAL A 161 -19.15 11.51 21.07
N LYS A 162 -20.29 12.07 20.70
CA LYS A 162 -20.89 11.79 19.40
C LYS A 162 -20.10 12.53 18.32
N GLU A 163 -19.35 11.79 17.53
CA GLU A 163 -18.63 12.29 16.37
C GLU A 163 -19.16 11.66 15.08
N TYR A 164 -18.82 12.26 13.94
CA TYR A 164 -19.12 11.70 12.62
C TYR A 164 -17.82 11.26 11.95
N LEU A 165 -17.70 9.96 11.70
CA LEU A 165 -16.66 9.43 10.84
C LEU A 165 -17.03 9.68 9.37
N ILE A 166 -16.14 10.37 8.66
CA ILE A 166 -16.27 10.64 7.23
C ILE A 166 -15.27 9.76 6.46
N PRO A 167 -15.64 8.51 6.10
CA PRO A 167 -14.78 7.65 5.31
C PRO A 167 -14.60 8.16 3.89
N ASN A 168 -13.62 7.60 3.19
CA ASN A 168 -13.40 7.85 1.77
C ASN A 168 -14.30 7.00 0.85
N LEU A 169 -15.54 6.77 1.29
CA LEU A 169 -16.56 5.96 0.63
C LEU A 169 -17.71 6.85 0.17
N PHE A 170 -17.98 6.80 -1.13
CA PHE A 170 -19.03 7.56 -1.78
C PHE A 170 -20.15 6.62 -2.20
N PRO A 171 -21.41 6.90 -1.83
CA PRO A 171 -22.52 6.00 -2.10
C PRO A 171 -22.82 6.00 -3.61
N VAL A 172 -22.93 4.80 -4.17
CA VAL A 172 -23.48 4.60 -5.51
C VAL A 172 -24.99 4.60 -5.40
N VAL A 173 -25.65 5.58 -6.03
CA VAL A 173 -27.11 5.77 -5.95
C VAL A 173 -27.86 5.10 -7.10
N SER A 174 -27.18 4.89 -8.22
CA SER A 174 -27.68 4.11 -9.35
C SER A 174 -26.53 3.39 -10.03
N TYR A 175 -26.80 2.22 -10.58
CA TYR A 175 -25.85 1.41 -11.34
C TYR A 175 -26.61 0.69 -12.47
N PRO A 176 -25.90 0.20 -13.50
CA PRO A 176 -26.52 -0.55 -14.59
C PRO A 176 -27.43 -1.66 -14.05
N SER A 177 -28.65 -1.73 -14.57
CA SER A 177 -29.65 -2.74 -14.22
C SER A 177 -29.39 -4.07 -14.93
N LYS A 178 -28.71 -4.03 -16.08
CA LYS A 178 -28.53 -5.15 -17.00
C LYS A 178 -27.07 -5.35 -17.39
N ILE A 179 -26.67 -6.61 -17.53
CA ILE A 179 -25.44 -7.05 -18.19
C ILE A 179 -25.82 -7.92 -19.37
N PHE A 180 -25.19 -7.68 -20.51
CA PHE A 180 -25.34 -8.50 -21.70
C PHE A 180 -24.19 -9.48 -21.81
N SER A 181 -24.49 -10.70 -22.23
CA SER A 181 -23.47 -11.69 -22.50
C SER A 181 -23.77 -12.51 -23.76
N ALA A 182 -22.73 -12.93 -24.46
CA ALA A 182 -22.85 -13.78 -25.65
C ALA A 182 -21.66 -14.75 -25.75
N PRO A 183 -21.82 -15.95 -26.32
CA PRO A 183 -20.68 -16.81 -26.66
C PRO A 183 -19.74 -16.08 -27.60
N THR A 184 -18.45 -16.28 -27.42
CA THR A 184 -17.43 -15.73 -28.30
C THR A 184 -16.42 -16.80 -28.69
N SER A 185 -15.81 -16.67 -29.86
CA SER A 185 -14.68 -17.51 -30.29
C SER A 185 -13.36 -17.06 -29.64
N VAL A 186 -13.28 -15.81 -29.21
CA VAL A 186 -12.08 -15.18 -28.67
C VAL A 186 -11.86 -15.55 -27.19
N ARG A 187 -10.60 -15.69 -26.77
CA ARG A 187 -10.26 -16.16 -25.41
C ARG A 187 -9.49 -15.15 -24.59
N THR A 188 -8.76 -14.23 -25.23
CA THR A 188 -7.96 -13.24 -24.52
C THR A 188 -8.29 -11.81 -24.95
N GLU A 189 -8.09 -10.87 -24.04
CA GLU A 189 -8.29 -9.44 -24.31
C GLU A 189 -7.44 -8.93 -25.49
N PRO A 190 -6.14 -9.29 -25.64
CA PRO A 190 -5.35 -8.92 -26.82
C PRO A 190 -5.93 -9.43 -28.15
N GLU A 191 -6.55 -10.61 -28.18
CA GLU A 191 -7.21 -11.11 -29.38
C GLU A 191 -8.44 -10.29 -29.76
N VAL A 192 -9.21 -9.80 -28.78
CA VAL A 192 -10.34 -8.90 -29.02
C VAL A 192 -9.85 -7.63 -29.71
N PHE A 193 -8.78 -7.01 -29.18
CA PHE A 193 -8.19 -5.82 -29.79
C PHE A 193 -7.59 -6.08 -31.18
N ARG A 194 -7.04 -7.28 -31.42
CA ARG A 194 -6.53 -7.66 -32.75
C ARG A 194 -7.64 -7.77 -33.79
N VAL A 195 -8.81 -8.29 -33.42
CA VAL A 195 -9.93 -8.51 -34.35
C VAL A 195 -10.78 -7.25 -34.52
N LEU A 196 -11.05 -6.52 -33.43
CA LEU A 196 -11.98 -5.38 -33.41
C LEU A 196 -11.27 -4.01 -33.47
N GLY A 197 -9.95 -3.98 -33.36
CA GLY A 197 -9.18 -2.74 -33.29
C GLY A 197 -9.25 -2.05 -31.92
N ASN A 198 -8.62 -0.88 -31.83
CA ASN A 198 -8.47 -0.14 -30.55
C ASN A 198 -9.75 0.56 -30.09
N GLU A 199 -10.74 0.77 -30.96
CA GLU A 199 -11.98 1.47 -30.62
C GLU A 199 -12.80 0.72 -29.56
N VAL A 200 -12.66 -0.61 -29.49
CA VAL A 200 -13.29 -1.44 -28.46
C VAL A 200 -12.83 -1.07 -27.04
N SER A 201 -11.70 -0.37 -26.88
CA SER A 201 -11.25 0.16 -25.59
C SER A 201 -12.23 1.16 -24.97
N ALA A 202 -13.16 1.71 -25.75
CA ALA A 202 -14.22 2.58 -25.25
C ALA A 202 -15.34 1.84 -24.50
N TYR A 203 -15.35 0.50 -24.53
CA TYR A 203 -16.41 -0.34 -23.97
C TYR A 203 -15.86 -1.22 -22.84
N PRO A 204 -16.50 -1.24 -21.66
CA PRO A 204 -16.09 -2.16 -20.59
C PRO A 204 -16.55 -3.57 -20.93
N PHE A 205 -15.63 -4.54 -20.98
CA PHE A 205 -15.98 -5.94 -21.19
C PHE A 205 -15.06 -6.89 -20.41
N ILE A 206 -15.56 -8.09 -20.12
CA ILE A 206 -14.77 -9.19 -19.58
C ILE A 206 -15.02 -10.46 -20.40
N LEU A 207 -13.98 -11.29 -20.52
CA LEU A 207 -14.08 -12.64 -21.10
C LEU A 207 -14.05 -13.66 -19.97
N LYS A 208 -15.07 -14.53 -19.91
CA LYS A 208 -15.16 -15.59 -18.90
C LYS A 208 -16.07 -16.70 -19.40
N ASN A 209 -15.74 -17.96 -19.09
CA ASN A 209 -16.58 -19.11 -19.46
C ASN A 209 -16.96 -19.15 -20.95
N LYS A 210 -16.01 -18.80 -21.83
CA LYS A 210 -16.20 -18.70 -23.30
C LYS A 210 -17.26 -17.69 -23.75
N ARG A 211 -17.68 -16.78 -22.86
CA ARG A 211 -18.60 -15.68 -23.13
C ARG A 211 -17.90 -14.34 -22.92
N ILE A 212 -18.38 -13.32 -23.62
CA ILE A 212 -18.12 -11.92 -23.30
C ILE A 212 -19.25 -11.41 -22.40
N TYR A 213 -18.92 -10.58 -21.41
CA TYR A 213 -19.90 -9.85 -20.59
C TYR A 213 -19.60 -8.36 -20.66
N THR A 214 -20.61 -7.55 -20.87
CA THR A 214 -20.50 -6.09 -21.02
C THR A 214 -21.79 -5.40 -20.60
N PHE A 215 -21.71 -4.09 -20.34
CA PHE A 215 -22.90 -3.26 -20.11
C PHE A 215 -23.53 -2.76 -21.42
N HIS A 216 -22.82 -2.88 -22.54
CA HIS A 216 -23.28 -2.48 -23.86
C HIS A 216 -24.27 -3.50 -24.43
N ASP A 217 -25.36 -3.04 -25.03
CA ASP A 217 -26.36 -3.93 -25.63
C ASP A 217 -25.79 -4.69 -26.84
N LEU A 218 -25.54 -5.99 -26.65
CA LEU A 218 -25.00 -6.86 -27.70
C LEU A 218 -26.02 -7.16 -28.81
N ARG A 219 -27.31 -6.88 -28.59
CA ARG A 219 -28.36 -7.06 -29.60
C ARG A 219 -28.31 -5.95 -30.65
N ASP A 220 -27.74 -4.80 -30.31
CA ASP A 220 -27.56 -3.68 -31.23
C ASP A 220 -26.77 -4.14 -32.47
N THR A 221 -27.29 -3.81 -33.65
CA THR A 221 -26.67 -4.14 -34.94
C THR A 221 -25.38 -3.34 -35.15
N SER A 222 -25.24 -2.19 -34.48
CA SER A 222 -24.04 -1.35 -34.48
C SER A 222 -23.01 -1.76 -33.42
N SER A 223 -23.28 -2.80 -32.62
CA SER A 223 -22.37 -3.20 -31.55
C SER A 223 -20.98 -3.56 -32.07
N PRO A 224 -19.89 -3.02 -31.48
CA PRO A 224 -18.53 -3.32 -31.94
C PRO A 224 -18.15 -4.78 -31.71
N PHE A 225 -18.87 -5.49 -30.83
CA PHE A 225 -18.58 -6.88 -30.51
C PHE A 225 -19.18 -7.90 -31.49
N ARG A 226 -20.06 -7.49 -32.41
CA ARG A 226 -20.73 -8.41 -33.36
C ARG A 226 -19.77 -9.36 -34.09
N PRO A 227 -18.59 -8.94 -34.59
CA PRO A 227 -17.70 -9.82 -35.33
C PRO A 227 -17.12 -10.99 -34.52
N ILE A 228 -17.20 -10.96 -33.18
CA ILE A 228 -16.60 -11.97 -32.31
C ILE A 228 -17.61 -12.75 -31.47
N ILE A 229 -18.91 -12.46 -31.57
CA ILE A 229 -19.96 -13.10 -30.77
C ILE A 229 -20.93 -13.93 -31.62
N SER A 230 -21.55 -14.94 -31.01
CA SER A 230 -22.74 -15.60 -31.56
C SER A 230 -23.96 -14.77 -31.19
N VAL A 231 -24.64 -14.26 -32.20
CA VAL A 231 -25.77 -13.32 -32.06
C VAL A 231 -27.08 -14.04 -31.74
N GLU A 232 -27.10 -15.36 -31.93
CA GLU A 232 -28.23 -16.25 -31.68
C GLU A 232 -28.43 -16.55 -30.19
N ASP A 233 -27.36 -16.44 -29.38
CA ASP A 233 -27.35 -16.77 -27.95
C ASP A 233 -26.91 -15.57 -27.08
N ILE A 234 -27.54 -14.42 -27.32
CA ILE A 234 -27.37 -13.25 -26.46
C ILE A 234 -28.27 -13.38 -25.24
N THR A 235 -27.70 -13.29 -24.05
CA THR A 235 -28.43 -13.28 -22.78
C THR A 235 -28.35 -11.90 -22.12
N GLU A 236 -29.45 -11.53 -21.49
CA GLU A 236 -29.56 -10.34 -20.64
C GLU A 236 -29.72 -10.82 -19.19
N GLU A 237 -28.82 -10.39 -18.31
CA GLU A 237 -28.83 -10.75 -16.90
C GLU A 237 -29.07 -9.53 -16.01
N ASN A 238 -29.89 -9.71 -14.98
CA ASN A 238 -30.19 -8.67 -14.00
C ASN A 238 -29.03 -8.50 -13.01
N VAL A 239 -28.53 -7.27 -12.88
CA VAL A 239 -27.41 -6.93 -11.98
C VAL A 239 -27.75 -7.14 -10.51
N ALA A 240 -29.01 -7.02 -10.10
CA ALA A 240 -29.43 -7.32 -8.73
C ALA A 240 -29.19 -8.79 -8.35
N GLU A 241 -29.32 -9.73 -9.29
CA GLU A 241 -29.01 -11.14 -9.06
C GLU A 241 -27.49 -11.37 -9.00
N TRP A 242 -26.71 -10.63 -9.79
CA TRP A 242 -25.25 -10.67 -9.71
C TRP A 242 -24.72 -10.20 -8.36
N LEU A 243 -25.36 -9.24 -7.70
CA LEU A 243 -24.95 -8.76 -6.38
C LEU A 243 -25.14 -9.81 -5.27
N LYS A 244 -26.13 -10.71 -5.43
CA LYS A 244 -26.42 -11.79 -4.46
C LYS A 244 -25.40 -12.92 -4.54
N ASP A 245 -24.92 -13.24 -5.74
CA ASP A 245 -23.91 -14.29 -5.98
C ASP A 245 -22.49 -13.74 -5.77
N GLY A 246 -21.70 -14.37 -4.91
CA GLY A 246 -20.35 -13.89 -4.57
C GLY A 246 -19.38 -13.85 -5.75
N GLN A 247 -19.45 -14.81 -6.68
CA GLN A 247 -18.56 -14.88 -7.84
C GLN A 247 -18.99 -13.89 -8.93
N LYS A 248 -20.28 -13.84 -9.27
CA LYS A 248 -20.83 -12.86 -10.22
C LYS A 248 -20.65 -11.44 -9.69
N ARG A 249 -20.81 -11.21 -8.39
CA ARG A 249 -20.54 -9.91 -7.78
C ARG A 249 -19.11 -9.44 -8.04
N ASN A 250 -18.11 -10.32 -7.92
CA ASN A 250 -16.73 -9.96 -8.23
C ASN A 250 -16.54 -9.58 -9.71
N ASP A 251 -17.22 -10.29 -10.62
CA ASP A 251 -17.20 -9.97 -12.05
C ASP A 251 -17.90 -8.64 -12.35
N LEU A 252 -19.03 -8.33 -11.70
CA LEU A 252 -19.70 -7.03 -11.78
C LEU A 252 -18.78 -5.91 -11.29
N ILE A 253 -18.15 -6.06 -10.12
CA ILE A 253 -17.20 -5.08 -9.58
C ILE A 253 -16.03 -4.88 -10.56
N ARG A 254 -15.54 -5.95 -11.19
CA ARG A 254 -14.52 -5.85 -12.24
C ARG A 254 -15.02 -5.03 -13.43
N LEU A 255 -16.24 -5.28 -13.91
CA LEU A 255 -16.83 -4.59 -15.05
C LEU A 255 -17.07 -3.09 -14.75
N LEU A 256 -17.57 -2.76 -13.57
CA LEU A 256 -17.71 -1.38 -13.08
C LEU A 256 -16.36 -0.67 -13.00
N ASN A 257 -15.32 -1.35 -12.51
CA ASN A 257 -13.96 -0.79 -12.46
C ASN A 257 -13.34 -0.58 -13.85
N LEU A 258 -13.73 -1.38 -14.86
CA LEU A 258 -13.37 -1.12 -16.25
C LEU A 258 -14.09 0.12 -16.80
N ALA A 259 -15.38 0.29 -16.51
CA ALA A 259 -16.12 1.51 -16.88
C ALA A 259 -15.48 2.77 -16.26
N LEU A 260 -15.11 2.70 -14.97
CA LEU A 260 -14.36 3.75 -14.28
C LEU A 260 -13.01 4.04 -14.94
N ARG A 261 -12.28 3.00 -15.37
CA ARG A 261 -11.00 3.16 -16.08
C ARG A 261 -11.19 3.95 -17.37
N ILE A 262 -12.16 3.55 -18.18
CA ILE A 262 -12.49 4.20 -19.45
C ILE A 262 -12.88 5.66 -19.20
N TYR A 263 -13.72 5.92 -18.19
CA TYR A 263 -14.09 7.27 -17.77
C TYR A 263 -12.86 8.11 -17.42
N CYS A 264 -11.95 7.59 -16.59
CA CYS A 264 -10.73 8.30 -16.19
C CYS A 264 -9.79 8.55 -17.39
N MET A 265 -9.66 7.60 -18.31
CA MET A 265 -8.85 7.78 -19.52
C MET A 265 -9.42 8.88 -20.43
N LYS A 266 -10.74 8.92 -20.63
CA LYS A 266 -11.43 10.03 -21.32
C LYS A 266 -11.24 11.38 -20.63
N ARG A 267 -10.86 11.39 -19.35
CA ARG A 267 -10.51 12.58 -18.56
C ARG A 267 -9.02 12.91 -18.58
N ASN A 268 -8.28 12.36 -19.54
CA ASN A 268 -6.82 12.53 -19.70
C ASN A 268 -6.03 12.14 -18.44
N MET A 269 -6.51 11.11 -17.73
CA MET A 269 -5.79 10.50 -16.62
C MET A 269 -5.09 9.23 -17.12
N TYR A 270 -3.87 9.01 -16.64
CA TYR A 270 -3.14 7.79 -16.94
C TYR A 270 -3.39 6.74 -15.86
N TYR A 271 -3.58 5.48 -16.27
CA TYR A 271 -3.74 4.35 -15.36
C TYR A 271 -2.41 3.61 -15.15
N ASP A 272 -1.87 3.71 -13.94
CA ASP A 272 -0.70 2.97 -13.48
C ASP A 272 -1.14 1.57 -13.02
N LYS A 273 -1.10 0.60 -13.95
CA LYS A 273 -1.53 -0.78 -13.71
C LYS A 273 -0.74 -1.45 -12.58
N LYS A 274 0.54 -1.13 -12.41
CA LYS A 274 1.42 -1.73 -11.38
C LYS A 274 0.96 -1.32 -9.98
N HIS A 275 0.63 -0.05 -9.78
CA HIS A 275 0.22 0.48 -8.47
C HIS A 275 -1.29 0.66 -8.31
N LYS A 276 -2.09 0.23 -9.30
CA LYS A 276 -3.57 0.28 -9.31
C LYS A 276 -4.12 1.67 -8.96
N ARG A 277 -3.57 2.70 -9.61
CA ARG A 277 -3.94 4.10 -9.39
C ARG A 277 -3.99 4.87 -10.69
N TYR A 278 -4.69 5.98 -10.66
CA TYR A 278 -4.77 6.93 -11.76
C TYR A 278 -4.01 8.20 -11.39
N PHE A 279 -3.42 8.89 -12.36
CA PHE A 279 -2.81 10.20 -12.14
C PHE A 279 -3.09 11.18 -13.27
N CYS A 280 -3.19 12.46 -12.91
CA CYS A 280 -3.40 13.54 -13.86
C CYS A 280 -2.13 13.79 -14.67
N LEU A 281 -2.24 13.82 -15.99
CA LEU A 281 -1.13 14.17 -16.87
C LEU A 281 -0.87 15.68 -16.87
N LEU A 282 0.29 16.07 -17.38
CA LEU A 282 0.54 17.46 -17.77
C LEU A 282 -0.45 17.87 -18.87
N ARG A 283 -0.57 19.17 -19.11
CA ARG A 283 -1.33 19.66 -20.27
C ARG A 283 -0.69 19.15 -21.56
N GLU A 284 -1.46 19.10 -22.64
CA GLU A 284 -0.97 18.65 -23.96
C GLU A 284 0.22 19.48 -24.46
N ASP A 285 0.27 20.78 -24.13
CA ASP A 285 1.40 21.66 -24.40
C ASP A 285 2.62 21.43 -23.46
N GLY A 286 2.57 20.37 -22.64
CA GLY A 286 3.61 20.00 -21.70
C GLY A 286 3.72 20.90 -20.48
N LYS A 287 2.79 21.84 -20.27
CA LYS A 287 2.80 22.74 -19.11
C LYS A 287 2.14 22.12 -17.88
N ASP A 288 2.42 22.73 -16.73
CA ASP A 288 1.76 22.42 -15.46
C ASP A 288 0.23 22.41 -15.64
N TYR A 289 -0.41 21.37 -15.14
CA TYR A 289 -1.87 21.29 -15.15
C TYR A 289 -2.41 21.80 -13.82
N THR A 290 -3.18 22.89 -13.89
CA THR A 290 -3.93 23.41 -12.76
C THR A 290 -5.42 23.12 -12.91
N PHE A 291 -6.01 22.54 -11.87
CA PHE A 291 -7.45 22.45 -11.69
C PHE A 291 -7.94 23.59 -10.78
N THR A 292 -9.00 24.26 -11.21
CA THR A 292 -9.64 25.38 -10.48
C THR A 292 -11.08 25.01 -10.17
N TRP A 293 -11.51 25.22 -8.92
CA TRP A 293 -12.90 25.04 -8.50
C TRP A 293 -13.34 26.19 -7.58
N ARG A 294 -14.44 26.85 -7.96
CA ARG A 294 -14.94 28.11 -7.35
C ARG A 294 -13.90 29.26 -7.41
N VAL A 295 -14.31 30.45 -6.95
CA VAL A 295 -13.47 31.67 -6.90
C VAL A 295 -12.26 31.54 -5.95
N ARG A 296 -12.20 30.52 -5.08
CA ARG A 296 -11.21 30.43 -3.99
C ARG A 296 -10.29 29.19 -4.00
N GLY A 297 -10.41 28.28 -4.98
CA GLY A 297 -9.64 27.03 -5.00
C GLY A 297 -8.88 26.80 -6.30
N LYS A 298 -7.55 26.90 -6.26
CA LYS A 298 -6.66 26.53 -7.37
C LYS A 298 -5.67 25.48 -6.88
N ARG A 299 -5.49 24.38 -7.63
CA ARG A 299 -4.49 23.36 -7.32
C ARG A 299 -3.74 22.93 -8.57
N VAL A 300 -2.42 22.94 -8.49
CA VAL A 300 -1.56 22.37 -9.53
C VAL A 300 -1.54 20.84 -9.33
N ILE A 301 -2.21 20.13 -10.24
CA ILE A 301 -2.45 18.68 -10.19
C ILE A 301 -1.41 17.89 -10.98
N ALA A 302 -0.67 18.54 -11.89
CA ALA A 302 0.55 18.01 -12.48
C ALA A 302 1.58 19.14 -12.63
N LYS A 303 2.82 18.91 -12.19
CA LYS A 303 3.85 19.94 -12.11
C LYS A 303 5.24 19.44 -12.51
N LYS A 304 5.96 20.21 -13.32
CA LYS A 304 7.39 19.98 -13.60
C LYS A 304 8.28 20.54 -12.48
N HIS A 305 9.31 19.77 -12.11
CA HIS A 305 10.35 20.19 -11.18
C HIS A 305 11.70 20.20 -11.88
N HIS A 306 12.38 21.35 -11.85
CA HIS A 306 13.69 21.54 -12.48
C HIS A 306 14.79 21.71 -11.43
N ASP A 307 16.03 21.45 -11.82
CA ASP A 307 17.21 21.78 -11.03
C ASP A 307 17.56 23.28 -11.15
N ARG A 308 18.62 23.72 -10.45
CA ARG A 308 19.10 25.11 -10.50
C ARG A 308 19.63 25.52 -11.89
N ARG A 309 19.93 24.56 -12.76
CA ARG A 309 20.44 24.77 -14.12
C ARG A 309 19.33 24.73 -15.18
N GLY A 310 18.08 24.50 -14.77
CA GLY A 310 16.91 24.42 -15.66
C GLY A 310 16.63 23.02 -16.21
N ASN A 311 17.39 21.98 -15.84
CA ASN A 311 17.13 20.62 -16.31
C ASN A 311 15.94 20.01 -15.57
N LEU A 312 15.09 19.27 -16.29
CA LEU A 312 13.96 18.55 -15.69
C LEU A 312 14.46 17.44 -14.77
N LEU A 313 14.09 17.50 -13.49
CA LEU A 313 14.40 16.48 -12.50
C LEU A 313 13.34 15.38 -12.46
N TYR A 314 12.07 15.79 -12.44
CA TYR A 314 10.90 14.91 -12.45
C TYR A 314 9.62 15.74 -12.64
N CYS A 315 8.53 15.07 -12.99
CA CYS A 315 7.16 15.60 -12.92
C CYS A 315 6.44 14.98 -11.72
N MET A 316 5.69 15.80 -10.99
CA MET A 316 4.83 15.37 -9.89
C MET A 316 3.38 15.38 -10.36
N HIS A 317 2.63 14.34 -9.99
CA HIS A 317 1.24 14.17 -10.37
C HIS A 317 0.39 13.84 -9.17
N TYR A 318 -0.75 14.51 -9.04
CA TYR A 318 -1.81 14.06 -8.17
C TYR A 318 -2.34 12.74 -8.70
N ALA A 319 -2.46 11.78 -7.79
CA ALA A 319 -2.92 10.45 -8.09
C ALA A 319 -4.02 10.00 -7.12
N ALA A 320 -4.77 8.98 -7.50
CA ALA A 320 -5.69 8.30 -6.59
C ALA A 320 -5.88 6.84 -7.01
N SER A 321 -6.00 5.95 -6.02
CA SER A 321 -6.67 4.67 -6.27
C SER A 321 -8.17 4.94 -6.26
N LEU A 322 -8.83 4.60 -7.37
CA LEU A 322 -10.27 4.77 -7.55
C LEU A 322 -10.83 3.39 -7.86
N ARG A 323 -11.79 2.93 -7.04
CA ARG A 323 -12.41 1.61 -7.26
C ARG A 323 -13.82 1.53 -6.73
N PHE A 324 -14.65 0.74 -7.39
CA PHE A 324 -15.88 0.23 -6.82
C PHE A 324 -15.61 -0.90 -5.83
N MET A 325 -16.40 -0.95 -4.77
CA MET A 325 -16.41 -2.04 -3.81
C MET A 325 -17.82 -2.28 -3.27
N PHE A 326 -18.09 -3.50 -2.86
CA PHE A 326 -19.34 -3.87 -2.21
C PHE A 326 -19.08 -4.11 -0.73
N LEU A 327 -19.81 -3.42 0.13
CA LEU A 327 -19.68 -3.47 1.58
C LEU A 327 -21.07 -3.37 2.21
N ASN A 328 -21.37 -4.24 3.18
CA ASN A 328 -22.63 -4.24 3.90
C ASN A 328 -23.87 -4.15 2.98
N ASN A 329 -23.92 -5.03 1.98
CA ASN A 329 -24.98 -5.09 0.97
C ASN A 329 -25.18 -3.81 0.12
N GLN A 330 -24.20 -2.92 0.10
CA GLN A 330 -24.25 -1.68 -0.65
C GLN A 330 -23.00 -1.49 -1.51
N LEU A 331 -23.18 -0.81 -2.64
CA LEU A 331 -22.11 -0.49 -3.57
C LEU A 331 -21.56 0.90 -3.26
N PHE A 332 -20.24 1.00 -3.18
CA PHE A 332 -19.54 2.25 -2.93
C PHE A 332 -18.45 2.49 -3.97
N SER A 333 -18.17 3.76 -4.23
CA SER A 333 -16.93 4.20 -4.86
C SER A 333 -15.94 4.63 -3.78
N LYS A 334 -14.77 4.01 -3.76
CA LYS A 334 -13.68 4.35 -2.84
C LYS A 334 -12.66 5.24 -3.55
N ILE A 335 -12.26 6.32 -2.88
CA ILE A 335 -11.24 7.25 -3.35
C ILE A 335 -10.07 7.28 -2.38
N GLU A 336 -8.88 6.87 -2.81
CA GLU A 336 -7.66 6.89 -2.00
C GLU A 336 -6.63 7.83 -2.64
N PRO A 337 -6.59 9.11 -2.26
CA PRO A 337 -5.65 10.07 -2.82
C PRO A 337 -4.20 9.70 -2.52
N THR A 338 -3.31 10.00 -3.46
CA THR A 338 -1.86 9.86 -3.33
C THR A 338 -1.15 10.79 -4.31
N ILE A 339 0.16 10.66 -4.46
CA ILE A 339 0.98 11.37 -5.44
C ILE A 339 1.84 10.35 -6.17
N THR A 340 2.17 10.63 -7.43
CA THR A 340 3.19 9.88 -8.17
C THR A 340 4.18 10.81 -8.85
N PHE A 341 5.32 10.26 -9.23
CA PHE A 341 6.39 10.97 -9.90
C PHE A 341 6.78 10.25 -11.19
N THR A 342 7.03 11.03 -12.24
CA THR A 342 7.49 10.53 -13.54
C THR A 342 8.76 11.27 -13.95
N SER A 343 9.57 10.68 -14.83
CA SER A 343 10.77 11.33 -15.36
C SER A 343 10.43 12.39 -16.43
N ASP A 344 9.40 12.14 -17.24
CA ASP A 344 9.06 12.90 -18.44
C ASP A 344 7.59 13.38 -18.49
N GLY A 345 6.81 13.11 -17.45
CA GLY A 345 5.36 13.36 -17.41
C GLY A 345 4.49 12.11 -17.61
N ARG A 346 5.08 10.97 -18.02
CA ARG A 346 4.36 9.70 -18.26
C ARG A 346 5.07 8.49 -17.65
N GLN A 347 6.38 8.36 -17.85
CA GLN A 347 7.17 7.22 -17.39
C GLN A 347 7.45 7.30 -15.89
N PRO A 348 7.03 6.30 -15.09
CA PRO A 348 7.28 6.29 -13.65
C PRO A 348 8.76 6.49 -13.32
N LEU A 349 9.03 7.36 -12.34
CA LEU A 349 10.39 7.59 -11.86
C LEU A 349 10.95 6.31 -11.19
N HIS A 350 12.28 6.11 -11.21
CA HIS A 350 12.88 4.93 -10.55
C HIS A 350 12.57 4.88 -9.03
N SER A 351 12.34 3.67 -8.52
CA SER A 351 11.72 3.38 -7.21
C SER A 351 12.41 4.05 -6.01
N ASN A 352 13.74 4.02 -5.93
CA ASN A 352 14.47 4.55 -4.77
C ASN A 352 14.25 6.07 -4.58
N ARG A 353 14.09 6.82 -5.66
CA ARG A 353 13.86 8.27 -5.63
C ARG A 353 12.40 8.60 -5.34
N ILE A 354 11.45 7.79 -5.82
CA ILE A 354 10.03 7.93 -5.51
C ILE A 354 9.80 7.84 -4.00
N MET A 355 10.38 6.84 -3.34
CA MET A 355 10.11 6.57 -1.93
C MET A 355 10.55 7.74 -1.03
N SER A 356 11.72 8.32 -1.30
CA SER A 356 12.22 9.52 -0.62
C SER A 356 11.33 10.76 -0.82
N LEU A 357 10.74 10.91 -2.02
CA LEU A 357 9.85 12.04 -2.31
C LEU A 357 8.46 11.87 -1.68
N LEU A 358 7.94 10.65 -1.63
CA LEU A 358 6.67 10.32 -0.98
C LEU A 358 6.75 10.50 0.53
N SER A 359 7.80 9.97 1.17
CA SER A 359 7.99 10.06 2.62
C SER A 359 8.15 11.50 3.14
N LYS A 360 8.59 12.44 2.29
CA LYS A 360 8.65 13.86 2.65
C LYS A 360 7.30 14.58 2.57
N ARG A 361 6.31 14.02 1.87
CA ARG A 361 5.06 14.71 1.51
C ARG A 361 3.81 14.09 2.12
N LEU A 362 3.68 12.76 2.10
CA LEU A 362 2.50 12.07 2.61
C LEU A 362 2.32 12.23 4.13
N PRO A 363 3.37 12.18 4.98
CA PRO A 363 3.20 12.33 6.43
C PRO A 363 2.66 13.68 6.89
N LYS A 364 2.63 14.70 6.01
CA LYS A 364 2.05 16.01 6.31
C LYS A 364 0.54 16.08 6.04
N GLN A 365 -0.07 14.97 5.61
CA GLN A 365 -1.50 14.87 5.31
C GLN A 365 -2.24 14.28 6.51
N PHE A 366 -2.47 15.10 7.53
CA PHE A 366 -3.39 14.78 8.63
C PHE A 366 -4.84 14.66 8.13
N ASN A 367 -5.74 14.15 8.96
CA ASN A 367 -7.12 13.78 8.58
C ASN A 367 -7.86 14.86 7.77
N ASP A 368 -7.84 16.11 8.20
CA ASP A 368 -8.50 17.22 7.48
C ASP A 368 -7.89 17.48 6.10
N THR A 369 -6.55 17.41 5.98
CA THR A 369 -5.88 17.56 4.68
C THR A 369 -6.19 16.39 3.76
N TYR A 370 -6.24 15.18 4.30
CA TYR A 370 -6.61 13.98 3.54
C TYR A 370 -8.07 14.06 3.07
N LEU A 371 -9.01 14.45 3.95
CA LEU A 371 -10.41 14.65 3.60
C LEU A 371 -10.58 15.71 2.50
N LYS A 372 -9.85 16.83 2.59
CA LYS A 372 -9.82 17.86 1.53
C LYS A 372 -9.33 17.28 0.19
N LEU A 373 -8.40 16.33 0.19
CA LEU A 373 -7.93 15.64 -1.02
C LEU A 373 -8.98 14.66 -1.57
N VAL A 374 -9.64 13.91 -0.69
CA VAL A 374 -10.75 13.02 -1.05
C VAL A 374 -11.88 13.83 -1.71
N MET A 375 -12.29 14.94 -1.11
CA MET A 375 -13.31 15.86 -1.65
C MET A 375 -12.85 16.53 -2.95
N PHE A 376 -11.58 16.89 -3.06
CA PHE A 376 -11.00 17.39 -4.32
C PHE A 376 -11.18 16.37 -5.45
N TRP A 377 -10.86 15.10 -5.21
CA TRP A 377 -11.00 14.05 -6.23
C TRP A 377 -12.46 13.83 -6.63
N ALA A 378 -13.39 13.82 -5.67
CA ALA A 378 -14.82 13.75 -5.96
C ALA A 378 -15.26 14.91 -6.86
N LYS A 379 -14.80 16.14 -6.58
CA LYS A 379 -15.10 17.34 -7.39
C LYS A 379 -14.41 17.35 -8.75
N TYR A 380 -13.17 16.88 -8.81
CA TYR A 380 -12.45 16.71 -10.07
C TYR A 380 -13.21 15.72 -10.96
N LEU A 381 -13.50 14.52 -10.45
CA LEU A 381 -14.18 13.47 -11.22
C LEU A 381 -15.58 13.89 -11.65
N SER A 382 -16.38 14.53 -10.79
CA SER A 382 -17.75 14.97 -11.12
C SER A 382 -17.83 16.24 -11.98
N ARG A 383 -16.71 16.88 -12.36
CA ARG A 383 -16.74 18.20 -13.02
C ARG A 383 -17.49 19.25 -12.19
N LEU A 384 -17.29 19.22 -10.87
CA LEU A 384 -17.90 20.11 -9.88
C LEU A 384 -19.39 19.86 -9.60
N ASP A 385 -20.00 18.87 -10.24
CA ASP A 385 -21.38 18.47 -10.00
C ASP A 385 -21.57 17.85 -8.60
N VAL A 386 -22.82 17.66 -8.20
CA VAL A 386 -23.25 16.94 -7.00
C VAL A 386 -23.29 15.43 -7.22
N ILE A 387 -23.47 14.98 -8.47
CA ILE A 387 -23.41 13.57 -8.87
C ILE A 387 -22.26 13.34 -9.86
N LEU A 388 -21.50 12.27 -9.65
CA LEU A 388 -20.56 11.73 -10.63
C LEU A 388 -21.27 10.65 -11.45
N SER A 389 -21.48 10.95 -12.74
CA SER A 389 -22.03 10.00 -13.71
C SER A 389 -20.91 9.35 -14.52
N ILE A 390 -20.82 8.03 -14.47
CA ILE A 390 -19.87 7.22 -15.24
C ILE A 390 -20.65 6.39 -16.27
N PRO A 391 -20.41 6.60 -17.59
CA PRO A 391 -21.02 5.76 -18.63
C PRO A 391 -20.59 4.30 -18.54
N ALA A 392 -21.55 3.41 -18.74
CA ALA A 392 -21.42 1.97 -18.69
C ALA A 392 -22.32 1.35 -19.78
N GLY A 393 -21.86 1.37 -21.03
CA GLY A 393 -22.72 1.10 -22.19
C GLY A 393 -23.74 2.23 -22.37
N GLU A 394 -25.00 1.86 -22.59
CA GLU A 394 -26.16 2.76 -22.68
C GLU A 394 -26.67 3.20 -21.30
N GLN A 395 -26.13 2.60 -20.23
CA GLN A 395 -26.50 2.85 -18.84
C GLN A 395 -25.43 3.69 -18.15
N THR A 396 -25.72 4.16 -16.94
CA THR A 396 -24.77 4.94 -16.13
C THR A 396 -24.65 4.38 -14.72
N VAL A 397 -23.49 4.63 -14.13
CA VAL A 397 -23.28 4.51 -12.68
C VAL A 397 -23.28 5.91 -12.10
N GLU A 398 -24.18 6.18 -11.16
CA GLU A 398 -24.34 7.48 -10.52
C GLU A 398 -23.85 7.40 -9.08
N ILE A 399 -22.97 8.32 -8.71
CA ILE A 399 -22.28 8.34 -7.42
C ILE A 399 -22.47 9.72 -6.78
N ARG A 400 -22.88 9.80 -5.51
CA ARG A 400 -22.90 11.11 -4.82
C ARG A 400 -21.48 11.61 -4.63
N THR A 401 -21.27 12.92 -4.75
CA THR A 401 -19.96 13.54 -4.52
C THR A 401 -19.71 13.94 -3.07
N VAL A 402 -20.60 13.51 -2.17
CA VAL A 402 -20.47 13.64 -0.72
C VAL A 402 -20.25 12.22 -0.17
N PRO A 403 -19.19 12.00 0.63
CA PRO A 403 -18.96 10.72 1.28
C PRO A 403 -20.09 10.40 2.26
N ILE A 404 -20.22 9.13 2.63
CA ILE A 404 -21.11 8.78 3.74
C ILE A 404 -20.58 9.39 5.06
N GLU A 405 -21.50 9.59 6.00
CA GLU A 405 -21.18 10.01 7.37
C GLU A 405 -21.70 8.93 8.31
N ILE A 406 -20.85 8.46 9.21
CA ILE A 406 -21.19 7.39 10.15
C ILE A 406 -21.11 7.97 11.56
N PRO A 407 -22.21 8.02 12.32
CA PRO A 407 -22.15 8.43 13.72
C PRO A 407 -21.35 7.41 14.53
N ILE A 408 -20.41 7.89 15.32
CA ILE A 408 -19.63 7.11 16.29
C ILE A 408 -19.84 7.70 17.68
N SER A 409 -19.88 6.86 18.70
CA SER A 409 -20.08 7.26 20.10
C SER A 409 -18.78 7.34 20.89
N VAL A 410 -17.66 7.55 20.18
CA VAL A 410 -16.31 7.58 20.70
C VAL A 410 -15.54 8.67 19.96
N GLY A 411 -14.79 9.51 20.66
CA GLY A 411 -14.14 10.70 20.09
C GLY A 411 -13.03 11.27 20.96
N ILE A 412 -12.58 12.48 20.62
CA ILE A 412 -11.66 13.28 21.45
C ILE A 412 -12.43 14.53 21.88
N ALA A 413 -12.81 14.62 23.15
CA ALA A 413 -13.32 15.85 23.72
C ALA A 413 -12.26 16.94 23.55
N LYS A 414 -12.69 18.16 23.20
CA LYS A 414 -11.79 19.32 23.02
C LYS A 414 -10.72 19.32 24.10
N GLU A 415 -9.45 19.44 23.72
CA GLU A 415 -8.39 19.71 24.69
C GLU A 415 -8.82 20.91 25.54
N ASP A 416 -9.08 20.66 26.82
CA ASP A 416 -9.12 21.74 27.80
C ASP A 416 -7.80 22.48 27.65
N SER A 417 -7.87 23.76 27.26
CA SER A 417 -6.76 24.68 27.35
C SER A 417 -6.38 24.83 28.82
N ARG A 418 -5.62 23.87 29.34
CA ARG A 418 -5.07 23.90 30.69
C ARG A 418 -3.90 24.87 30.66
N ASN A 419 -4.22 26.10 31.04
CA ASN A 419 -3.43 27.04 31.83
C ASN A 419 -1.90 26.82 31.78
N ASP A 420 -1.24 27.61 30.94
CA ASP A 420 0.09 28.11 31.25
C ASP A 420 0.00 28.90 32.58
N VAL A 421 0.56 28.34 33.65
CA VAL A 421 0.98 29.07 34.86
C VAL A 421 2.39 28.64 35.20
#